data_AF-A0A0M3KFM1-F1
#
_entry.id   AF-A0A0M3KFM1-F1
#
_cell.length_a   1.000
_cell.length_b   1.000
_cell.length_c   1.000
_cell.angle_alpha   90.00
_cell.angle_beta   90.00
_cell.angle_gamma   90.00
#
_symmetry.space_group_name_H-M   'P 1'
#
loop_
_entity.id
_entity.type
_entity.pdbx_description
1 polymer ?
#
loop_
_entity_poly.entity_id
_entity_poly.type
_entity_poly.pdbx_seq_one_letter_code
_entity_poly.pdbx_strand_id
1 'polypeptide(L)'
;MLLVARKLSLWALKCLGMGRFWKHTLSGDAYQFLHKSEIPSYHFQKSLRRLPIPKLEKSCERLLASASAVLHEIPYMLLHSAVKDFRKFDGPGKLLP
;
A
#
# COMPACT_ATOMS: atom_id res chain seq x y z
N MET A 1 -14.18 -60.78 -37.23
CA MET A 1 -13.12 -59.87 -36.73
C MET A 1 -13.30 -58.43 -37.24
N LEU A 2 -14.44 -57.78 -36.98
CA LEU A 2 -14.68 -56.39 -37.45
C LEU A 2 -15.44 -55.51 -36.42
N LEU A 3 -15.48 -55.91 -35.14
CA LEU A 3 -16.22 -55.18 -34.09
C LEU A 3 -15.36 -54.57 -32.97
N VAL A 4 -14.03 -54.68 -33.05
CA VAL A 4 -13.12 -54.05 -32.07
C VAL A 4 -12.55 -52.72 -32.60
N ALA A 5 -12.59 -52.50 -33.92
CA ALA A 5 -11.98 -51.33 -34.57
C ALA A 5 -12.83 -50.05 -34.59
N ARG A 6 -14.01 -50.01 -33.95
CA ARG A 6 -14.82 -48.77 -33.81
C ARG A 6 -14.73 -48.12 -32.42
N LYS A 7 -14.13 -48.80 -31.43
CA LYS A 7 -13.95 -48.24 -30.07
C LYS A 7 -12.70 -47.37 -29.91
N LEU A 8 -11.73 -47.43 -30.83
CA LEU A 8 -10.55 -46.56 -30.80
C LEU A 8 -10.78 -45.16 -31.42
N SER A 9 -11.92 -44.93 -32.07
CA SER A 9 -12.24 -43.64 -32.71
C SER A 9 -12.87 -42.63 -31.74
N LEU A 10 -13.53 -43.08 -30.69
CA LEU A 10 -14.22 -42.21 -29.72
C LEU A 10 -13.34 -41.74 -28.55
N TRP A 11 -12.14 -42.32 -28.38
CA TRP A 11 -11.18 -41.86 -27.38
C TRP A 11 -10.22 -40.81 -27.94
N ALA A 12 -9.84 -40.92 -29.22
CA ALA A 12 -8.96 -39.93 -29.88
C ALA A 12 -9.62 -38.56 -30.10
N LEU A 13 -10.94 -38.49 -30.25
CA LEU A 13 -11.67 -37.22 -30.35
C LEU A 13 -11.89 -36.53 -29.00
N LYS A 14 -11.72 -37.25 -27.88
CA LYS A 14 -11.79 -36.67 -26.52
C LYS A 14 -10.49 -35.99 -26.10
N CYS A 15 -9.36 -36.30 -26.74
CA CYS A 15 -8.05 -35.70 -26.45
C CYS A 15 -7.74 -34.45 -27.29
N LEU A 16 -8.57 -34.12 -28.29
CA LEU A 16 -8.49 -32.89 -29.09
C LEU A 16 -9.61 -31.89 -28.74
N GLY A 17 -10.36 -32.14 -27.66
CA GLY A 17 -11.37 -31.25 -27.14
C GLY A 17 -10.74 -30.15 -26.29
N MET A 18 -10.20 -29.14 -26.98
CA MET A 18 -10.27 -27.72 -26.62
C MET A 18 -10.52 -27.50 -25.13
N GLY A 19 -9.45 -27.21 -24.37
CA GLY A 19 -9.60 -26.67 -23.03
C GLY A 19 -10.69 -25.62 -23.10
N ARG A 20 -11.77 -25.82 -22.35
CA ARG A 20 -12.87 -24.86 -22.27
C ARG A 20 -12.23 -23.58 -21.78
N PHE A 21 -11.83 -22.71 -22.71
CA PHE A 21 -11.49 -21.35 -22.44
C PHE A 21 -12.83 -20.76 -22.06
N TRP A 22 -13.12 -20.79 -20.76
CA TRP A 22 -14.28 -20.16 -20.17
C TRP A 22 -14.14 -18.68 -20.51
N LYS A 23 -14.73 -18.27 -21.63
CA LYS A 23 -15.01 -16.87 -21.92
C LYS A 23 -16.04 -16.50 -20.87
N HIS A 24 -15.57 -16.02 -19.73
CA HIS A 24 -16.44 -15.32 -18.80
C HIS A 24 -16.95 -14.10 -19.56
N THR A 25 -18.17 -14.19 -20.07
CA THR A 25 -18.88 -13.03 -20.59
C THR A 25 -19.24 -12.18 -19.40
N LEU A 26 -18.31 -11.32 -18.99
CA LEU A 26 -18.59 -10.25 -18.06
C LEU A 26 -19.66 -9.38 -18.73
N SER A 27 -20.87 -9.41 -18.18
CA SER A 27 -22.01 -8.65 -18.68
C SER A 27 -22.57 -7.78 -17.56
N GLY A 28 -23.12 -6.63 -17.92
CA GLY A 28 -23.71 -5.67 -17.00
C GLY A 28 -22.70 -5.12 -16.00
N ASP A 29 -23.14 -4.90 -14.77
CA ASP A 29 -22.34 -4.25 -13.74
C ASP A 29 -21.05 -5.01 -13.34
N ALA A 30 -21.00 -6.33 -13.55
CA ALA A 30 -19.82 -7.15 -13.26
C ALA A 30 -18.68 -6.95 -14.26
N TYR A 31 -18.97 -6.36 -15.43
CA TYR A 31 -17.95 -5.88 -16.37
C TYR A 31 -17.49 -4.47 -16.05
N GLN A 32 -18.42 -3.61 -15.62
CA GLN A 32 -18.16 -2.18 -15.45
C GLN A 32 -17.38 -1.85 -14.17
N PHE A 33 -17.57 -2.63 -13.10
CA PHE A 33 -16.92 -2.38 -11.82
C PHE A 33 -16.01 -3.55 -11.44
N LEU A 34 -14.75 -3.24 -11.15
CA LEU A 34 -13.80 -4.21 -10.62
C LEU A 34 -14.19 -4.67 -9.20
N HIS A 35 -14.79 -3.78 -8.42
CA HIS A 35 -15.19 -4.03 -7.05
C HIS A 35 -16.47 -3.26 -6.73
N LYS A 36 -17.41 -3.91 -6.05
CA LYS A 36 -18.62 -3.30 -5.51
C LYS A 36 -18.61 -3.43 -4.00
N SER A 37 -18.40 -2.31 -3.30
CA SER A 37 -18.38 -2.32 -1.85
C SER A 37 -19.80 -2.24 -1.31
N GLU A 38 -20.12 -3.07 -0.31
CA GLU A 38 -21.42 -3.02 0.39
C GLU A 38 -21.58 -1.73 1.21
N ILE A 39 -20.46 -1.18 1.67
CA ILE A 39 -20.37 0.08 2.42
C ILE A 39 -19.80 1.16 1.47
N PRO A 40 -20.26 2.42 1.55
CA PRO A 40 -19.65 3.50 0.78
C PRO A 40 -18.14 3.58 1.02
N SER A 41 -17.35 3.76 -0.04
CA SER A 41 -15.88 3.77 0.06
C SER A 41 -15.33 4.77 1.09
N TYR A 42 -16.05 5.88 1.30
CA TYR A 42 -15.68 6.94 2.24
C TYR A 42 -16.46 6.93 3.56
N HIS A 43 -17.12 5.83 3.90
CA HIS A 43 -17.99 5.72 5.08
C HIS A 43 -17.27 6.12 6.38
N PHE A 44 -16.02 5.70 6.57
CA PHE A 44 -15.25 5.98 7.79
C PHE A 44 -14.47 7.30 7.77
N GLN A 45 -14.52 8.07 6.68
CA GLN A 45 -13.71 9.30 6.57
C GLN A 45 -14.01 10.31 7.68
N LYS A 46 -15.28 10.48 8.05
CA LYS A 46 -15.71 11.41 9.11
C LYS A 46 -15.28 10.96 10.51
N SER A 47 -15.11 9.66 10.72
CA SER A 47 -14.68 9.08 11.99
C SER A 47 -13.16 8.97 12.13
N LEU A 48 -12.39 9.32 11.10
CA LEU A 48 -10.93 9.30 11.19
C LEU A 48 -10.46 10.33 12.23
N ARG A 49 -9.56 9.88 13.12
CA ARG A 49 -8.92 10.76 14.08
C ARG A 49 -7.98 11.70 13.35
N ARG A 50 -7.91 12.94 13.83
CA ARG A 50 -6.91 13.91 13.36
C ARG A 50 -5.51 13.38 13.64
N LEU A 51 -4.56 13.75 12.78
CA LEU A 51 -3.16 13.41 12.99
C LEU A 51 -2.66 14.08 14.28
N PRO A 52 -2.09 13.32 15.23
CA PRO A 52 -1.55 13.91 16.45
C PRO A 52 -0.30 14.73 16.13
N ILE A 53 -0.19 15.89 16.78
CA ILE A 53 1.03 16.71 16.71
C ILE A 53 2.02 16.16 17.75
N PRO A 54 3.20 15.66 17.34
CA PRO A 54 4.21 15.17 18.27
C PRO A 54 4.80 16.31 19.11
N LYS A 55 5.22 16.00 20.33
CA LYS A 55 5.97 16.94 21.18
C LYS A 55 7.27 17.33 20.49
N LEU A 56 7.62 18.61 20.59
CA LEU A 56 8.84 19.18 20.00
C LEU A 56 10.09 18.39 20.42
N GLU A 57 10.22 18.08 21.72
CA GLU A 57 11.39 17.34 22.20
C GLU A 57 11.51 15.98 21.52
N LYS A 58 10.39 15.27 21.37
CA LYS A 58 10.35 13.94 20.76
C LYS A 58 10.65 13.97 19.26
N SER A 59 10.27 15.03 18.57
CA SER A 59 10.64 15.22 17.16
C SER A 59 12.14 15.48 17.01
N CYS A 60 12.72 16.37 17.83
CA CYS A 60 14.16 16.65 17.84
C CYS A 60 15.01 15.41 18.20
N GLU A 61 14.60 14.65 19.21
CA GLU A 61 15.28 13.39 19.61
C GLU A 61 15.31 12.37 18.46
N ARG A 62 14.17 12.16 17.78
CA ARG A 62 14.08 11.22 16.64
C ARG A 62 14.91 11.68 15.46
N LEU A 63 14.94 12.99 15.18
CA LEU A 63 15.78 13.56 14.13
C LEU A 63 17.26 13.25 14.39
N LEU A 64 17.76 13.55 15.60
CA LEU A 64 19.16 13.29 15.95
C LEU A 64 19.49 11.78 15.91
N ALA A 65 18.58 10.92 16.38
CA ALA A 65 18.77 9.47 16.31
C ALA A 65 18.82 8.94 14.86
N SER A 66 18.03 9.51 13.95
CA SER A 66 18.10 9.14 12.53
C SER A 66 19.35 9.70 11.85
N ALA A 67 19.77 10.90 12.24
CA ALA A 67 20.93 11.57 11.66
C ALA A 67 22.25 10.90 12.08
N SER A 68 22.36 10.38 13.30
CA SER A 68 23.56 9.68 13.76
C SER A 68 23.85 8.40 12.98
N ALA A 69 22.84 7.78 12.35
CA ALA A 69 23.01 6.60 11.51
C ALA A 69 23.53 6.93 10.11
N VAL A 70 23.43 8.18 9.66
CA VAL A 70 23.71 8.58 8.27
C VAL A 70 24.87 9.58 8.17
N LEU A 71 25.06 10.45 9.17
CA LEU A 71 26.03 11.53 9.14
C LEU A 71 27.35 11.18 9.84
N HIS A 72 28.44 11.69 9.30
CA HIS A 72 29.75 11.70 9.95
C HIS A 72 29.82 12.73 11.10
N GLU A 73 30.85 12.65 11.94
CA GLU A 73 30.97 13.38 13.20
C GLU A 73 30.80 14.91 13.06
N ILE A 74 31.51 15.54 12.12
CA ILE A 74 31.47 17.01 11.93
C ILE A 74 30.06 17.52 11.57
N PRO A 75 29.40 17.04 10.50
CA PRO A 75 28.04 17.49 10.18
C PRO A 75 27.02 17.11 11.26
N TYR A 76 27.20 15.99 11.95
CA TYR A 76 26.36 15.61 13.08
C TYR A 76 26.45 16.62 14.24
N MET A 77 27.65 17.07 14.60
CA MET A 77 27.85 18.06 15.66
C MET A 77 27.23 19.42 15.33
N LEU A 78 27.35 19.87 14.07
CA LEU A 78 26.71 21.10 13.60
C LEU A 78 25.18 20.99 13.68
N LEU A 79 24.63 19.88 13.21
CA LEU A 79 23.19 19.61 13.30
C LEU A 79 22.72 19.59 14.76
N HIS A 80 23.48 18.93 15.64
CA HIS A 80 23.15 18.85 17.06
C HIS A 80 23.07 20.24 17.72
N SER A 81 24.02 21.13 17.42
CA SER A 81 23.96 22.52 17.89
C SER A 81 22.73 23.25 17.36
N ALA A 82 22.48 23.17 16.05
CA ALA A 82 21.34 23.83 15.42
C ALA A 82 19.99 23.34 16.00
N VAL A 83 19.84 22.04 16.25
CA VAL A 83 18.64 21.45 16.85
C VAL A 83 18.45 21.93 18.29
N LYS A 84 19.54 22.11 19.05
CA LYS A 84 19.50 22.63 20.41
C LYS A 84 19.02 24.09 20.43
N ASP A 85 19.52 24.91 19.52
CA ASP A 85 19.11 26.31 19.38
C ASP A 85 17.65 26.41 18.91
N PHE A 86 17.27 25.65 17.89
CA PHE A 86 15.89 25.58 17.40
C PHE A 86 14.92 25.18 18.52
N ARG A 87 15.24 24.14 19.30
CA ARG A 87 14.37 23.67 20.39
C ARG A 87 14.13 24.77 21.45
N LYS A 88 15.10 25.66 21.67
CA LYS A 88 15.03 26.69 22.70
C LYS A 88 14.36 27.98 22.22
N PHE A 89 14.60 28.39 20.98
CA PHE A 89 14.22 29.72 20.50
C PHE A 89 13.10 29.71 19.47
N ASP A 90 13.23 28.92 18.39
CA ASP A 90 12.31 28.99 17.24
C ASP A 90 11.16 27.97 17.32
N GLY A 91 11.46 26.76 17.79
CA GLY A 91 10.58 25.60 17.81
C GLY A 91 9.35 25.70 18.73
N PRO A 92 9.39 26.39 19.90
CA PRO A 92 8.21 26.57 20.75
C PRO A 92 7.06 27.33 20.07
N GLY A 93 7.30 27.93 18.90
CA GLY A 93 6.36 28.77 18.19
C GLY A 93 6.21 30.10 18.91
N LYS A 94 6.70 31.19 18.31
CA LYS A 94 6.23 32.51 18.70
C LYS A 94 4.72 32.52 18.44
N LEU A 95 3.93 32.69 19.50
CA LEU A 95 2.56 33.15 19.39
C LEU A 95 2.63 34.47 18.61
N LEU A 96 2.24 34.42 17.33
CA LEU A 96 1.93 35.64 16.59
C LEU A 96 0.79 36.32 17.37
N PRO A 97 0.89 37.65 17.60
CA PRO A 97 -0.15 38.39 18.34
C PRO A 97 -1.53 38.25 17.68
#